data_AF-A0A499V0U2-F1
#
_entry.id   AF-A0A499V0U2-F1
#
_cell.length_a   1.000
_cell.length_b   1.000
_cell.length_c   1.000
_cell.angle_alpha   90.00
_cell.angle_beta   90.00
_cell.angle_gamma   90.00
#
_symmetry.space_group_name_H-M   'P 1'
#
loop_
_entity.id
_entity.type
_entity.pdbx_description
1 polymer ?
#
loop_
_entity_poly.entity_id
_entity_poly.type
_entity_poly.pdbx_seq_one_letter_code
_entity_poly.pdbx_strand_id
1 'polypeptide(L)'
;MTKDIEAPPAAREPSAAPVTDGRTTRSIQPVSCADVATLVAHTACSRPLLGVHEIAGPAQIPLDAFVRAVLTDVGEHRRVFIDSRSPYFGAGLKPGDLLPGAEAHIAPTRYGDWLDGHAGAHR
;
A
#
# COMPACT_ATOMS: atom_id res chain seq x y z
N MET A 1 14.59 47.76 -36.44
CA MET A 1 15.38 47.05 -35.42
C MET A 1 14.40 46.34 -34.50
N THR A 2 13.87 45.21 -34.96
CA THR A 2 12.83 44.40 -34.33
C THR A 2 13.47 43.60 -33.19
N LYS A 3 12.86 43.61 -32.00
CA LYS A 3 13.27 42.74 -30.90
C LYS A 3 12.47 41.45 -31.02
N ASP A 4 13.15 40.35 -31.30
CA ASP A 4 12.61 39.00 -31.21
C ASP A 4 12.17 38.71 -29.76
N ILE A 5 10.89 38.45 -29.57
CA ILE A 5 10.32 37.92 -28.34
C ILE A 5 10.02 36.45 -28.63
N GLU A 6 10.83 35.57 -28.04
CA GLU A 6 10.68 34.13 -28.13
C GLU A 6 9.45 33.68 -27.32
N ALA A 7 8.56 32.92 -27.96
CA ALA A 7 7.34 32.40 -27.36
C ALA A 7 7.66 31.31 -26.31
N PRO A 8 6.88 31.18 -25.22
CA PRO A 8 7.06 30.09 -24.25
C PRO A 8 6.79 28.73 -24.92
N PRO A 9 7.58 27.68 -24.64
CA PRO A 9 7.34 26.37 -25.23
C PRO A 9 5.98 25.82 -24.78
N ALA A 10 5.23 25.28 -25.74
CA ALA A 10 3.93 24.67 -25.53
C ALA A 10 3.98 23.62 -24.41
N ALA A 11 2.99 23.67 -23.53
CA ALA A 11 2.75 22.65 -22.52
C ALA A 11 2.68 21.27 -23.20
N ARG A 12 3.65 20.42 -22.89
CA ARG A 12 3.69 19.04 -23.36
C ARG A 12 2.55 18.28 -22.70
N GLU A 13 1.53 17.94 -23.49
CA GLU A 13 0.42 17.09 -23.05
C GLU A 13 0.97 15.81 -22.40
N PRO A 14 0.47 15.38 -21.22
CA PRO A 14 0.95 14.14 -20.61
C PRO A 14 0.38 12.95 -21.40
N SER A 15 1.20 12.45 -22.34
CA SER A 15 1.01 11.17 -23.01
C SER A 15 0.89 10.05 -21.97
N ALA A 16 -0.28 9.42 -21.93
CA ALA A 16 -0.56 8.23 -21.13
C ALA A 16 0.10 7.01 -21.80
N ALA A 17 1.34 6.73 -21.41
CA ALA A 17 1.95 5.42 -21.54
C ALA A 17 2.46 5.00 -20.15
N PRO A 18 2.34 3.71 -19.75
CA PRO A 18 2.86 3.26 -18.48
C PRO A 18 4.39 3.35 -18.52
N VAL A 19 4.95 4.37 -17.86
CA VAL A 19 6.39 4.49 -17.69
C VAL A 19 6.81 3.48 -16.62
N THR A 20 7.35 2.34 -17.07
CA THR A 20 8.05 1.39 -16.20
C THR A 20 9.52 1.82 -16.15
N ASP A 21 9.78 2.93 -15.47
CA ASP A 21 11.13 3.26 -15.00
C ASP A 21 11.33 2.60 -13.63
N GLY A 22 12.54 2.17 -13.28
CA GLY A 22 12.90 1.35 -12.12
C GLY A 22 12.66 1.96 -10.73
N ARG A 23 11.50 2.57 -10.49
CA ARG A 23 10.98 2.97 -9.18
C ARG A 23 10.54 1.73 -8.42
N THR A 24 11.41 1.22 -7.56
CA THR A 24 11.09 0.09 -6.69
C THR A 24 9.92 0.45 -5.77
N THR A 25 8.73 -0.05 -6.10
CA THR A 25 7.56 0.04 -5.22
C THR A 25 7.82 -0.83 -3.99
N ARG A 26 7.41 -0.37 -2.81
CA ARG A 26 7.49 -1.20 -1.60
C ARG A 26 6.29 -2.12 -1.57
N SER A 27 6.52 -3.37 -1.24
CA SER A 27 5.44 -4.33 -1.06
C SER A 27 5.01 -4.37 0.39
N ILE A 28 3.73 -4.68 0.60
CA ILE A 28 3.11 -4.92 1.89
C ILE A 28 2.29 -6.22 1.81
N GLN A 29 1.88 -6.76 2.96
CA GLN A 29 0.89 -7.82 3.06
C GLN A 29 -0.29 -7.35 3.94
N PRO A 30 -1.31 -6.69 3.35
CA PRO A 30 -2.40 -6.11 4.13
C PRO A 30 -3.14 -7.19 4.90
N VAL A 31 -3.43 -6.92 6.17
CA VAL A 31 -4.17 -7.80 7.07
C VAL A 31 -5.45 -7.10 7.55
N SER A 32 -6.54 -7.84 7.71
CA SER A 32 -7.78 -7.27 8.22
C SER A 32 -7.67 -7.00 9.73
N CYS A 33 -8.35 -5.96 10.22
CA CYS A 33 -8.41 -5.70 11.66
C CYS A 33 -9.07 -6.84 12.44
N ALA A 34 -10.02 -7.56 11.83
CA ALA A 34 -10.70 -8.70 12.45
C ALA A 34 -9.72 -9.88 12.69
N ASP A 35 -8.85 -10.17 11.73
CA ASP A 35 -7.82 -11.19 11.90
C ASP A 35 -6.78 -10.81 12.95
N VAL A 36 -6.35 -9.53 12.95
CA VAL A 36 -5.44 -9.01 14.00
C VAL A 36 -6.08 -9.15 15.38
N ALA A 37 -7.34 -8.74 15.55
CA ALA A 37 -8.06 -8.84 16.82
C ALA A 37 -8.19 -10.29 17.29
N THR A 38 -8.44 -11.22 16.35
CA THR A 38 -8.51 -12.66 16.64
C THR A 38 -7.19 -13.19 17.16
N LEU A 39 -6.06 -12.87 16.51
CA LEU A 39 -4.74 -13.31 16.95
C LEU A 39 -4.36 -12.70 18.31
N VAL A 40 -4.69 -11.42 18.53
CA VAL A 40 -4.44 -10.73 19.81
C VAL A 40 -5.23 -11.40 20.93
N ALA A 41 -6.52 -11.69 20.74
CA ALA A 41 -7.36 -12.35 21.74
C ALA A 41 -6.82 -13.74 22.09
N HIS A 42 -6.46 -14.54 21.08
CA HIS A 42 -5.85 -15.85 21.29
C HIS A 42 -4.52 -15.76 22.05
N THR A 43 -3.65 -14.83 21.67
CA THR A 43 -2.34 -14.63 22.30
C THR A 43 -2.47 -14.20 23.75
N ALA A 44 -3.41 -13.31 24.07
CA ALA A 44 -3.65 -12.84 25.43
C ALA A 44 -4.13 -13.95 26.38
N CYS A 45 -4.84 -14.95 25.87
CA CYS A 45 -5.29 -16.12 26.64
C CYS A 45 -4.31 -17.30 26.64
N SER A 46 -3.19 -17.18 25.92
CA SER A 46 -2.19 -18.24 25.77
C SER A 46 -1.05 -18.10 26.79
N ARG A 47 -0.12 -19.06 26.78
CA ARG A 47 1.14 -18.90 27.52
C ARG A 47 1.91 -17.69 26.99
N PRO A 48 2.59 -16.90 27.86
CA PRO A 48 3.37 -15.75 27.42
C PRO A 48 4.38 -16.12 26.34
N LEU A 49 4.36 -15.38 25.22
CA LEU A 49 5.27 -15.61 24.09
C LEU A 49 6.70 -15.13 24.37
N LEU A 50 6.87 -14.18 25.30
CA LEU A 50 8.16 -13.55 25.64
C LEU A 50 8.95 -13.11 24.39
N GLY A 51 8.24 -12.58 23.40
CA GLY A 51 8.80 -12.21 22.11
C GLY A 51 7.81 -11.45 21.23
N VAL A 52 8.24 -11.15 20.01
CA VAL A 52 7.42 -10.52 18.98
C VAL A 52 6.85 -11.60 18.07
N HIS A 53 5.57 -11.51 17.77
CA HIS A 53 4.91 -12.34 16.78
C HIS A 53 4.28 -11.43 15.73
N GLU A 54 4.78 -11.53 14.50
CA GLU A 54 4.29 -10.72 13.39
C GLU A 54 3.06 -11.38 12.75
N ILE A 55 2.17 -10.56 12.19
CA ILE A 55 0.97 -11.00 11.49
C ILE A 55 0.88 -10.25 10.16
N ALA A 56 0.42 -10.95 9.13
CA ALA A 56 0.19 -10.40 7.81
C ALA A 56 -0.99 -11.08 7.12
N GLY A 57 -1.53 -10.46 6.07
CA GLY A 57 -2.52 -11.12 5.23
C GLY A 57 -1.88 -12.00 4.16
N PRO A 58 -2.71 -12.70 3.36
CA PRO A 58 -2.27 -13.79 2.50
C PRO A 58 -1.64 -13.33 1.19
N ALA A 59 -1.67 -12.03 0.87
CA ALA A 59 -1.27 -11.50 -0.43
C ALA A 59 -0.24 -10.38 -0.29
N GLN A 60 0.92 -10.57 -0.90
CA GLN A 60 1.90 -9.50 -1.08
C GLN A 60 1.50 -8.62 -2.26
N ILE A 61 1.35 -7.32 -2.02
CA ILE A 61 0.96 -6.34 -3.05
C ILE A 61 1.84 -5.09 -2.98
N PRO A 62 2.11 -4.42 -4.11
CA PRO A 62 2.74 -3.11 -4.10
C PRO A 62 1.89 -2.09 -3.32
N LEU A 63 2.53 -1.32 -2.44
CA LEU A 63 1.88 -0.31 -1.60
C LEU A 63 1.13 0.74 -2.43
N ASP A 64 1.70 1.16 -3.55
CA ASP A 64 1.05 2.13 -4.44
C ASP A 64 -0.18 1.52 -5.12
N ALA A 65 -0.14 0.24 -5.50
CA ALA A 65 -1.29 -0.47 -6.03
C ALA A 65 -2.39 -0.62 -4.98
N PHE A 66 -2.02 -0.94 -3.73
CA PHE A 66 -2.96 -0.99 -2.61
C PHE A 66 -3.64 0.36 -2.36
N VAL A 67 -2.86 1.44 -2.28
CA VAL A 67 -3.40 2.79 -2.06
C VAL A 67 -4.33 3.20 -3.20
N ARG A 68 -4.00 2.90 -4.46
CA ARG A 68 -4.89 3.17 -5.61
C ARG A 68 -6.20 2.39 -5.51
N ALA A 69 -6.14 1.12 -5.11
CA ALA A 69 -7.35 0.30 -4.92
C ALA A 69 -8.23 0.92 -3.83
N VAL A 70 -7.68 1.17 -2.63
CA VAL A 70 -8.40 1.81 -1.53
C VAL A 70 -9.05 3.14 -1.93
N LEU A 71 -8.31 4.01 -2.62
CA LEU A 71 -8.86 5.29 -3.08
C LEU A 71 -10.03 5.08 -4.05
N THR A 72 -9.90 4.14 -4.98
CA THR A 72 -10.98 3.81 -5.93
C THR A 72 -12.22 3.30 -5.19
N ASP A 73 -12.05 2.41 -4.23
CA ASP A 73 -13.14 1.77 -3.50
C ASP A 73 -13.90 2.75 -2.59
N VAL A 74 -13.24 3.80 -2.10
CA VAL A 74 -13.90 4.89 -1.34
C VAL A 74 -14.40 6.05 -2.22
N GLY A 75 -14.35 5.92 -3.55
CA GLY A 75 -14.84 6.93 -4.50
C GLY A 75 -13.92 8.16 -4.64
N GLU A 76 -12.64 8.02 -4.29
CA GLU A 76 -11.64 9.08 -4.33
C GLU A 76 -10.71 8.92 -5.55
N HIS A 77 -10.62 9.96 -6.39
CA HIS A 77 -9.86 9.90 -7.65
C HIS A 77 -8.49 10.59 -7.58
N ARG A 78 -7.90 10.68 -6.39
CA ARG A 78 -6.59 11.33 -6.20
C ARG A 78 -5.50 10.54 -6.93
N ARG A 79 -4.62 11.27 -7.62
CA ARG A 79 -3.48 10.67 -8.32
C ARG A 79 -2.42 10.20 -7.32
N VAL A 80 -2.08 8.92 -7.37
CA VAL A 80 -0.96 8.35 -6.61
C VAL A 80 0.33 8.52 -7.43
N PHE A 81 1.35 9.12 -6.80
CA PHE A 81 2.69 9.26 -7.38
C PHE A 81 3.69 8.46 -6.54
N ILE A 82 4.57 7.73 -7.22
CA ILE A 82 5.66 6.99 -6.59
C ILE A 82 6.91 7.87 -6.61
N ASP A 83 7.46 8.13 -5.43
CA ASP A 83 8.78 8.74 -5.24
C ASP A 83 9.62 7.84 -4.34
N SER A 84 10.68 7.24 -4.90
CA SER A 84 11.57 6.31 -4.19
C SER A 84 12.41 6.99 -3.10
N ARG A 85 12.49 8.34 -3.10
CA ARG A 85 13.19 9.12 -2.09
C ARG A 85 12.25 9.60 -0.98
N SER A 86 10.94 9.41 -1.14
CA SER A 86 9.97 9.79 -0.12
C SER A 86 10.14 8.90 1.12
N PRO A 87 10.38 9.49 2.31
CA PRO A 87 10.52 8.70 3.51
C PRO A 87 9.16 8.16 3.97
N TYR A 88 9.15 6.94 4.48
CA TYR A 88 7.98 6.34 5.11
C TYR A 88 7.94 6.76 6.58
N PHE A 89 7.06 7.69 6.93
CA PHE A 89 7.01 8.31 8.27
C PHE A 89 8.37 8.84 8.76
N GLY A 90 9.13 9.47 7.87
CA GLY A 90 10.47 9.98 8.17
C GLY A 90 11.61 8.94 8.07
N ALA A 91 11.28 7.66 7.90
CA ALA A 91 12.26 6.59 7.73
C ALA A 91 12.56 6.30 6.26
N GLY A 92 13.86 6.19 5.94
CA GLY A 92 14.29 5.61 4.66
C GLY A 92 14.14 4.09 4.73
N LEU A 93 13.31 3.53 3.86
CA LEU A 93 13.08 2.09 3.84
C LEU A 93 14.14 1.36 2.98
N LYS A 94 14.34 0.06 3.18
CA LYS A 94 15.01 -0.91 2.29
C LYS A 94 14.01 -1.94 1.73
N PRO A 95 14.28 -2.55 0.57
CA PRO A 95 13.37 -3.55 0.01
C PRO A 95 13.03 -4.63 1.05
N GLY A 96 11.74 -4.87 1.26
CA GLY A 96 11.25 -5.83 2.27
C GLY A 96 10.96 -5.25 3.66
N ASP A 97 11.36 -4.02 4.00
CA ASP A 97 11.14 -3.44 5.35
C ASP A 97 9.67 -3.32 5.78
N LEU A 98 8.72 -3.42 4.84
CA LEU A 98 7.27 -3.40 5.13
C LEU A 98 6.61 -4.77 4.96
N LEU A 99 7.40 -5.80 4.68
CA LEU A 99 6.95 -7.18 4.64
C LEU A 99 7.21 -7.81 6.01
N PRO A 100 6.36 -8.75 6.42
CA PRO A 100 6.65 -9.52 7.61
C PRO A 100 7.92 -10.37 7.43
N GLY A 101 8.50 -10.78 8.55
CA GLY A 101 9.48 -11.85 8.63
C GLY A 101 8.89 -13.20 8.22
N ALA A 102 9.78 -14.17 7.97
CA ALA A 102 9.42 -15.50 7.44
C ALA A 102 8.46 -16.30 8.33
N GLU A 103 8.47 -16.04 9.65
CA GLU A 103 7.69 -16.76 10.66
C GLU A 103 6.38 -16.04 11.04
N ALA A 104 5.95 -15.07 10.23
CA ALA A 104 4.72 -14.35 10.52
C ALA A 104 3.48 -15.23 10.38
N HIS A 105 2.49 -14.97 11.23
CA HIS A 105 1.18 -15.57 11.12
C HIS A 105 0.47 -14.99 9.89
N ILE A 106 0.21 -15.84 8.90
CA ILE A 106 -0.52 -15.44 7.70
C ILE A 106 -2.02 -15.66 7.93
N ALA A 107 -2.73 -14.56 8.14
CA ALA A 107 -4.18 -14.52 8.25
C ALA A 107 -4.85 -14.81 6.89
N PRO A 108 -6.08 -15.36 6.89
CA PRO A 108 -6.70 -15.88 5.67
C PRO A 108 -7.36 -14.82 4.78
N THR A 109 -7.76 -13.67 5.35
CA THR A 109 -8.63 -12.71 4.65
C THR A 109 -7.85 -11.89 3.62
N ARG A 110 -8.22 -11.98 2.33
CA ARG A 110 -7.69 -11.10 1.28
C ARG A 110 -8.39 -9.76 1.32
N TYR A 111 -7.74 -8.73 0.77
CA TYR A 111 -8.33 -7.39 0.68
C TYR A 111 -9.68 -7.36 -0.06
N GLY A 112 -9.81 -8.10 -1.17
CA GLY A 112 -11.08 -8.22 -1.90
C GLY A 112 -12.18 -8.87 -1.06
N ASP A 113 -11.89 -10.00 -0.41
CA ASP A 113 -12.85 -10.69 0.45
C ASP A 113 -13.32 -9.80 1.62
N TRP A 114 -12.40 -9.01 2.18
CA TRP A 114 -12.72 -8.03 3.22
C TRP A 114 -13.65 -6.91 2.70
N LEU A 115 -13.41 -6.40 1.49
CA LEU A 115 -14.27 -5.39 0.86
C LEU A 115 -15.67 -5.94 0.61
N ASP A 116 -15.79 -7.15 0.06
CA ASP A 116 -17.07 -7.79 -0.23
C ASP A 116 -17.89 -7.99 1.06
N GLY A 117 -17.22 -8.39 2.14
CA GLY A 117 -17.83 -8.52 3.47
C GLY A 117 -18.30 -7.19 4.07
N HIS A 118 -17.57 -6.09 3.85
CA HIS A 118 -17.94 -4.76 4.35
C HIS A 118 -19.01 -4.06 3.51
N ALA A 119 -19.00 -4.22 2.19
CA ALA A 119 -20.03 -3.68 1.30
C ALA A 119 -21.42 -4.26 1.62
N GLY A 120 -21.48 -5.51 2.11
CA GLY A 120 -22.70 -6.13 2.60
C GLY A 120 -23.21 -5.59 3.95
N ALA A 121 -22.35 -4.96 4.76
CA ALA A 121 -22.71 -4.40 6.06
C ALA A 121 -23.26 -2.95 5.99
N HIS A 122 -23.07 -2.27 4.85
CA HIS A 122 -23.60 -0.93 4.59
C HIS A 122 -24.91 -0.91 3.77
N ARG A 123 -25.58 -2.06 3.62
CA ARG A 123 -26.89 -2.20 2.97
C ARG A 123 -27.94 -2.63 3.98
#